data_AF-A0A4R8RVJ9-F1
#
_entry.id   AF-A0A4R8RVJ9-F1
#
_cell.length_a   1.000
_cell.length_b   1.000
_cell.length_c   1.000
_cell.angle_alpha   90.00
_cell.angle_beta   90.00
_cell.angle_gamma   90.00
#
_symmetry.space_group_name_H-M   'P 1'
#
loop_
_entity.id
_entity.type
_entity.pdbx_description
1 polymer ?
#
loop_
_entity_poly.entity_id
_entity_poly.type
_entity_poly.pdbx_seq_one_letter_code
_entity_poly.pdbx_strand_id
1 'polypeptide(L)'
;MSSTDIDASDAIVVYLRRYPGKNDEEFQAHFGVEGATTALEQVRLILDEAIKIQPDWNRMSLNDAGDYVEAVMHERHPELSRQALEAIGNYFTYLVR
;
A
#
# COMPACT_ATOMS: atom_id res chain seq x y z
N MET A 1 -22.21 17.61 5.85
CA MET A 1 -21.71 16.32 5.33
C MET A 1 -20.22 16.30 5.59
N SER A 2 -19.81 15.79 6.74
CA SER A 2 -18.41 15.72 7.17
C SER A 2 -17.96 14.28 7.03
N SER A 3 -17.53 13.92 5.83
CA SER A 3 -16.71 12.73 5.61
C SER A 3 -15.44 13.26 4.97
N THR A 4 -14.42 13.52 5.79
CA THR A 4 -13.05 13.64 5.30
C THR A 4 -12.69 12.25 4.84
N ASP A 5 -13.09 11.89 3.62
CA ASP A 5 -12.81 10.59 3.05
C ASP A 5 -11.30 10.53 2.86
N ILE A 6 -10.64 9.67 3.62
CA ILE A 6 -9.19 9.58 3.61
C ILE A 6 -8.78 8.97 2.28
N ASP A 7 -7.93 9.68 1.54
CA ASP A 7 -7.39 9.15 0.30
C ASP A 7 -6.43 7.99 0.61
N ALA A 8 -6.88 6.77 0.34
CA ALA A 8 -6.12 5.56 0.57
C ALA A 8 -4.80 5.55 -0.23
N SER A 9 -4.78 6.16 -1.42
CA SER A 9 -3.56 6.26 -2.23
C SER A 9 -2.50 7.08 -1.51
N ASP A 10 -2.89 8.25 -1.04
CA ASP A 10 -2.01 9.17 -0.34
C ASP A 10 -1.52 8.55 0.98
N ALA A 11 -2.42 7.88 1.72
CA ALA A 11 -2.05 7.17 2.94
C ALA A 11 -1.01 6.07 2.69
N ILE A 12 -1.18 5.26 1.65
CA ILE A 12 -0.22 4.20 1.30
C ILE A 12 1.14 4.80 0.94
N VAL A 13 1.16 5.86 0.13
CA VAL A 13 2.39 6.53 -0.31
C VAL A 13 3.14 7.13 0.89
N VAL A 14 2.46 7.81 1.80
CA VAL A 14 3.10 8.39 3.00
C VAL A 14 3.57 7.30 3.96
N TYR A 15 2.78 6.24 4.13
CA TYR A 15 3.11 5.11 5.02
C TYR A 15 4.36 4.37 4.54
N LEU A 16 4.42 4.02 3.25
CA LEU A 16 5.50 3.22 2.68
C LEU A 16 6.74 4.05 2.29
N ARG A 17 6.67 5.38 2.33
CA ARG A 17 7.74 6.31 1.90
C ARG A 17 9.13 5.98 2.46
N ARG A 18 9.20 5.51 3.71
CA ARG A 18 10.47 5.19 4.40
C ARG A 18 10.66 3.72 4.67
N TYR A 19 9.77 2.85 4.19
CA TYR A 19 9.81 1.43 4.49
C TYR A 19 11.15 0.79 4.04
N PRO A 20 11.78 -0.08 4.86
CA PRO A 20 11.32 -0.70 6.11
C PRO A 20 11.44 0.17 7.37
N GLY A 21 11.91 1.41 7.25
CA GLY A 21 11.89 2.40 8.33
C GLY A 21 10.48 2.89 8.64
N LYS A 22 10.33 3.53 9.81
CA LYS A 22 9.06 4.12 10.26
C LYS A 22 8.88 5.53 9.73
N ASN A 23 7.63 5.91 9.49
CA ASN A 23 7.25 7.28 9.09
C ASN A 23 6.12 7.86 9.94
N ASP A 24 5.99 7.39 11.20
CA ASP A 24 4.83 7.66 12.07
C ASP A 24 4.62 9.16 12.32
N GLU A 25 5.68 9.93 12.54
CA GLU A 25 5.61 11.38 12.79
C GLU A 25 5.07 12.14 11.56
N GLU A 26 5.59 11.84 10.37
CA GLU A 26 5.15 12.46 9.11
C GLU A 26 3.71 12.04 8.78
N PHE A 27 3.37 10.77 8.99
CA PHE A 27 2.03 10.25 8.77
C PHE A 27 1.00 10.90 9.71
N GLN A 28 1.33 11.04 11.00
CA GLN A 28 0.47 11.75 11.96
C GLN A 28 0.35 13.24 11.65
N ALA A 29 1.44 13.90 11.22
CA ALA A 29 1.40 15.30 10.84
C ALA A 29 0.53 15.54 9.59
N HIS A 30 0.50 14.57 8.67
CA HIS A 30 -0.25 14.67 7.40
C HIS A 30 -1.75 14.44 7.58
N PHE A 31 -2.16 13.42 8.34
CA PHE A 31 -3.57 13.05 8.52
C PHE A 31 -4.20 13.58 9.82
N GLY A 32 -3.41 14.16 10.72
CA GLY A 32 -3.83 14.54 12.08
C GLY A 32 -4.08 13.31 12.96
N VAL A 33 -4.30 13.54 14.27
CA VAL A 33 -4.40 12.44 15.26
C VAL A 33 -5.58 11.50 14.98
N GLU A 34 -6.76 12.05 14.71
CA GLU A 34 -7.97 11.26 14.43
C GLU A 34 -7.91 10.60 13.05
N GLY A 35 -7.49 11.35 12.02
CA GLY A 35 -7.40 10.83 10.65
C GLY A 35 -6.30 9.78 10.49
N ALA A 36 -5.16 9.92 11.17
CA ALA A 36 -4.07 8.95 11.08
C ALA A 36 -4.47 7.55 11.55
N THR A 37 -5.34 7.44 12.56
CA THR A 37 -5.82 6.13 13.02
C THR A 37 -6.62 5.43 11.91
N THR A 38 -7.59 6.13 11.33
CA THR A 38 -8.44 5.59 10.25
C THR A 38 -7.62 5.32 8.97
N ALA A 39 -6.71 6.22 8.60
CA ALA A 39 -5.80 6.04 7.47
C ALA A 39 -4.93 4.80 7.64
N LEU A 40 -4.39 4.59 8.84
CA LEU A 40 -3.53 3.44 9.14
C LEU A 40 -4.31 2.12 9.08
N GLU A 41 -5.56 2.10 9.54
CA GLU A 41 -6.43 0.93 9.42
C GLU A 41 -6.68 0.57 7.95
N GLN A 42 -6.99 1.56 7.10
CA GLN A 42 -7.18 1.34 5.66
C GLN A 42 -5.90 0.84 4.98
N VAL A 43 -4.76 1.47 5.24
CA VAL A 43 -3.46 1.04 4.71
C VAL A 43 -3.18 -0.41 5.08
N ARG A 44 -3.38 -0.79 6.35
CA ARG A 44 -3.17 -2.17 6.82
C ARG A 44 -4.07 -3.17 6.09
N LEU A 45 -5.35 -2.85 5.90
CA LEU A 45 -6.27 -3.74 5.18
C LEU A 45 -5.80 -4.00 3.74
N ILE A 46 -5.37 -2.95 3.04
CA ILE A 46 -4.89 -3.03 1.65
C ILE A 46 -3.57 -3.80 1.57
N LEU A 47 -2.62 -3.53 2.47
CA LEU A 47 -1.35 -4.25 2.49
C LEU A 47 -1.52 -5.72 2.91
N ASP A 48 -2.39 -6.01 3.87
CA ASP A 48 -2.73 -7.38 4.27
C ASP A 48 -3.38 -8.18 3.14
N GLU A 49 -4.12 -7.50 2.25
CA GLU A 49 -4.63 -8.10 1.03
C GLU A 49 -3.50 -8.39 0.03
N ALA A 50 -2.63 -7.40 -0.21
CA ALA A 50 -1.53 -7.52 -1.15
C ALA A 50 -0.59 -8.68 -0.82
N ILE A 51 -0.23 -8.86 0.47
CA ILE A 51 0.66 -9.96 0.90
C ILE A 51 0.04 -11.36 0.77
N LYS A 52 -1.28 -11.45 0.62
CA LYS A 52 -1.99 -12.73 0.42
C LYS A 52 -2.06 -13.13 -1.04
N ILE A 53 -1.69 -12.25 -1.97
CA ILE A 53 -1.58 -12.58 -3.38
C ILE A 53 -0.46 -13.61 -3.54
N GLN A 54 -0.71 -14.66 -4.31
CA GLN A 54 0.24 -15.73 -4.58
C GLN A 54 0.70 -15.68 -6.04
N PRO A 55 1.86 -15.08 -6.32
CA PRO A 55 2.52 -15.20 -7.61
C PRO A 55 2.86 -16.66 -7.93
N ASP A 56 2.86 -17.02 -9.20
CA ASP A 56 3.35 -18.33 -9.64
C ASP A 56 4.88 -18.34 -9.70
N TRP A 57 5.52 -18.70 -8.60
CA TRP A 57 6.98 -18.73 -8.47
C TRP A 57 7.69 -19.74 -9.39
N ASN A 58 6.97 -20.67 -10.02
CA ASN A 58 7.58 -21.54 -11.04
C ASN A 58 7.78 -20.80 -12.37
N ARG A 59 7.13 -19.65 -12.55
CA ARG A 59 7.05 -18.92 -13.83
C ARG A 59 7.38 -17.44 -13.72
N MET A 60 7.29 -16.85 -12.53
CA MET A 60 7.49 -15.43 -12.27
C MET A 60 8.81 -15.21 -11.52
N SER A 61 9.59 -14.22 -11.98
CA SER A 61 10.68 -13.65 -11.19
C SER A 61 10.14 -12.76 -10.07
N LEU A 62 11.03 -12.30 -9.18
CA LEU A 62 10.65 -11.34 -8.13
C LEU A 62 10.06 -10.05 -8.71
N ASN A 63 10.60 -9.56 -9.82
CA ASN A 63 10.08 -8.37 -10.50
C ASN A 63 8.71 -8.65 -11.12
N ASP A 64 8.55 -9.78 -11.81
CA ASP A 64 7.25 -10.18 -12.38
C ASP A 64 6.17 -10.33 -11.29
N ALA A 65 6.56 -10.82 -10.11
CA ALA A 65 5.68 -10.93 -8.95
C ALA A 65 5.25 -9.56 -8.41
N GLY A 66 6.15 -8.58 -8.39
CA GLY A 66 5.82 -7.18 -8.06
C GLY A 66 4.80 -6.61 -9.02
N ASP A 67 5.09 -6.65 -10.32
CA ASP A 67 4.20 -6.16 -11.38
C ASP A 67 2.82 -6.86 -11.36
N TYR A 68 2.81 -8.17 -11.07
CA TYR A 68 1.58 -8.94 -10.94
C TYR A 68 0.74 -8.49 -9.74
N VAL A 69 1.36 -8.24 -8.59
CA VAL A 69 0.67 -7.71 -7.40
C VAL A 69 0.09 -6.33 -7.69
N GLU A 70 0.84 -5.45 -8.37
CA GLU A 70 0.34 -4.13 -8.78
C GLU A 70 -0.91 -4.24 -9.66
N ALA A 71 -0.88 -5.11 -10.67
CA ALA A 71 -2.02 -5.32 -11.56
C ALA A 71 -3.25 -5.83 -10.82
N VAL A 72 -3.09 -6.86 -9.97
CA VAL A 72 -4.20 -7.42 -9.17
C VAL A 72 -4.77 -6.39 -8.20
N MET A 73 -3.91 -5.59 -7.56
CA MET A 73 -4.37 -4.54 -6.64
C MET A 73 -5.09 -3.41 -7.38
N HIS A 74 -4.67 -3.07 -8.60
CA HIS A 74 -5.37 -2.09 -9.43
C HIS A 74 -6.76 -2.58 -9.88
N GLU A 75 -6.88 -3.86 -10.23
CA GLU A 75 -8.17 -4.45 -10.58
C GLU A 75 -9.17 -4.43 -9.42
N ARG A 76 -8.68 -4.61 -8.18
CA ARG A 76 -9.52 -4.65 -6.97
C ARG A 76 -9.80 -3.28 -6.36
N HIS A 77 -8.84 -2.37 -6.47
CA HIS A 77 -8.89 -1.00 -5.95
C HIS A 77 -8.58 -0.01 -7.09
N PRO A 78 -9.49 0.16 -8.06
CA PRO A 78 -9.27 1.02 -9.24
C PRO A 78 -9.09 2.50 -8.88
N GLU A 79 -9.49 2.91 -7.67
CA GLU A 79 -9.25 4.23 -7.09
C GLU A 79 -7.80 4.47 -6.68
N LEU A 80 -6.99 3.42 -6.53
CA LEU A 80 -5.59 3.59 -6.15
C LEU A 80 -4.78 4.23 -7.26
N SER A 81 -4.03 5.26 -6.89
CA SER A 81 -3.10 5.90 -7.79
C SER A 81 -1.99 4.94 -8.19
N ARG A 82 -1.43 5.18 -9.38
CA ARG A 82 -0.26 4.45 -9.87
C ARG A 82 0.90 4.43 -8.86
N GLN A 83 1.17 5.55 -8.19
CA GLN A 83 2.25 5.65 -7.22
C GLN A 83 2.00 4.77 -5.98
N ALA A 84 0.75 4.66 -5.54
CA ALA A 84 0.37 3.79 -4.43
C ALA A 84 0.55 2.31 -4.83
N LEU A 85 0.12 1.94 -6.04
CA LEU A 85 0.30 0.59 -6.58
C LEU A 85 1.79 0.21 -6.67
N GLU A 86 2.62 1.07 -7.26
CA GLU A 86 4.07 0.87 -7.33
C GLU A 86 4.69 0.71 -5.93
N ALA A 87 4.22 1.46 -4.92
CA ALA A 87 4.68 1.28 -3.54
C ALA A 87 4.27 -0.08 -2.96
N ILE A 88 3.07 -0.58 -3.25
CA ILE A 88 2.60 -1.90 -2.82
C ILE A 88 3.43 -3.02 -3.45
N GLY A 89 3.72 -2.95 -4.75
CA GLY A 89 4.56 -3.93 -5.45
C GLY A 89 5.97 -4.01 -4.84
N ASN A 90 6.58 -2.85 -4.57
CA ASN A 90 7.88 -2.75 -3.89
C ASN A 90 7.84 -3.31 -2.46
N TYR A 91 6.77 -3.02 -1.71
CA TYR A 91 6.56 -3.56 -0.37
C TYR A 91 6.46 -5.10 -0.38
N PHE A 92 5.66 -5.66 -1.30
CA PHE A 92 5.51 -7.10 -1.45
C PHE A 92 6.84 -7.79 -1.76
N THR A 93 7.58 -7.29 -2.76
CA THR A 93 8.85 -7.87 -3.17
C THR A 93 9.92 -7.78 -2.09
N TYR A 94 9.92 -6.72 -1.27
CA TYR A 94 10.78 -6.62 -0.11
C TYR A 94 10.48 -7.72 0.93
N LEU A 95 9.20 -8.02 1.19
CA LEU A 95 8.81 -9.02 2.19
C LEU A 95 9.13 -10.47 1.78
N VAL A 96 9.09 -10.75 0.48
CA VAL A 96 9.30 -12.11 -0.05
C VAL A 96 10.78 -12.41 -0.35
N ARG A 97 11.62 -11.39 -0.38
CA ARG A 97 13.07 -11.51 -0.61
C ARG A 97 13.81 -12.16 0.55
#